data_AF-A0A7W7MDN9-F1
#
_entry.id   AF-A0A7W7MDN9-F1
#
_cell.length_a   1.000
_cell.length_b   1.000
_cell.length_c   1.000
_cell.angle_alpha   90.00
_cell.angle_beta   90.00
_cell.angle_gamma   90.00
#
_symmetry.space_group_name_H-M   'P 1'
#
loop_
_entity.id
_entity.type
_entity.pdbx_description
1 polymer ?
#
loop_
_entity_poly.entity_id
_entity_poly.type
_entity_poly.pdbx_seq_one_letter_code
_entity_poly.pdbx_strand_id
1 'polypeptide(L)'
;MPGQHGAPGQNGGAGHPAAQRHSAAWAAPDPAAQEGPTQPLGTPHSPSPAAERAKAANEPTAPPEAANEDAQPVKEPKEPRAKVRKTPRRATVALAVLLSLLALAGSVAAVALAWRTKEVKEAKEEATPGPAPERPDEYRVSYAKEPLRIQLACAAVLHLDLDEPRADAAENLADLRYESRCGTQPPQLSLGPGAAGGSRHASADTDAEGCDRAIRTSPLGQGLRVEVAKGTALCVLTAATPAELVLVEIVEVGGSGSAGLRATSWQMPTVR
;
A
#
# COMPACT_ATOMS: atom_id res chain seq x y z
N MET A 1 -8.33 77.17 7.81
CA MET A 1 -7.16 77.92 8.33
C MET A 1 -7.46 78.25 9.78
N PRO A 2 -6.66 77.91 10.80
CA PRO A 2 -5.39 77.14 10.91
C PRO A 2 -5.65 75.73 11.50
N GLY A 3 -4.77 74.74 11.57
CA GLY A 3 -3.30 74.70 11.49
C GLY A 3 -2.72 74.26 12.86
N GLN A 4 -1.71 73.38 12.82
CA GLN A 4 -0.76 72.95 13.89
C GLN A 4 -1.02 71.54 14.47
N HIS A 5 -0.25 70.52 14.07
CA HIS A 5 1.12 70.10 14.49
C HIS A 5 1.01 68.89 15.45
N GLY A 6 1.37 67.67 15.01
CA GLY A 6 2.70 67.07 15.20
C GLY A 6 2.69 66.27 16.52
N ALA A 7 3.00 64.98 16.61
CA ALA A 7 4.26 64.31 16.31
C ALA A 7 4.13 62.81 16.79
N PRO A 8 5.14 61.94 16.58
CA PRO A 8 4.98 60.50 16.39
C PRO A 8 5.35 59.64 17.61
N GLY A 9 5.07 58.34 17.50
CA GLY A 9 5.91 57.29 18.08
C GLY A 9 5.30 56.49 19.22
N GLN A 10 5.05 55.21 18.96
CA GLN A 10 5.46 54.14 19.87
C GLN A 10 5.49 52.80 19.11
N ASN A 11 6.70 52.43 18.71
CA ASN A 11 7.07 51.08 18.31
C ASN A 11 6.92 50.17 19.54
N GLY A 12 5.83 49.39 19.59
CA GLY A 12 5.69 48.28 20.53
C GLY A 12 6.52 47.09 20.05
N GLY A 13 7.79 47.06 20.44
CA GLY A 13 8.65 45.90 20.30
C GLY A 13 8.16 44.76 21.18
N ALA A 14 7.46 43.79 20.61
CA ALA A 14 7.25 42.50 21.24
C ALA A 14 8.58 41.74 21.22
N GLY A 15 9.24 41.72 22.38
CA GLY A 15 10.49 41.03 22.61
C GLY A 15 10.41 39.57 22.19
N HIS A 16 11.27 39.19 21.25
CA HIS A 16 11.62 37.80 21.05
C HIS A 16 12.41 37.33 22.27
N PRO A 17 12.02 36.25 22.96
CA PRO A 17 12.91 35.63 23.94
C PRO A 17 14.15 35.14 23.19
N ALA A 18 15.30 35.66 23.60
CA ALA A 18 16.60 35.24 23.14
C ALA A 18 16.72 33.72 23.27
N ALA A 19 16.99 33.06 22.14
CA ALA A 19 17.38 31.67 22.09
C ALA A 19 18.63 31.48 22.98
N GLN A 20 18.44 30.83 24.13
CA GLN A 20 19.55 30.25 24.88
C GLN A 20 20.17 29.15 24.00
N ARG A 21 21.25 29.52 23.30
CA ARG A 21 22.16 28.57 22.68
C ARG A 21 22.91 27.86 23.80
N HIS A 22 22.36 26.75 24.27
CA HIS A 22 23.12 25.76 25.03
C HIS A 22 24.03 25.05 24.03
N SER A 23 25.23 25.61 23.85
CA SER A 23 26.36 24.92 23.24
C SER A 23 26.76 23.78 24.19
N ALA A 24 26.13 22.61 24.03
CA ALA A 24 26.63 21.39 24.62
C ALA A 24 27.97 21.07 23.95
N ALA A 25 29.05 21.33 24.67
CA ALA A 25 30.37 20.85 24.33
C ALA A 25 30.32 19.31 24.38
N TRP A 26 30.30 18.69 23.20
CA TRP A 26 30.55 17.27 23.07
C TRP A 26 32.02 17.04 23.43
N ALA A 27 32.26 16.59 24.66
CA ALA A 27 33.54 16.05 25.07
C ALA A 27 33.86 14.86 24.16
N ALA A 28 35.00 14.94 23.48
CA ALA A 28 35.57 13.80 22.79
C ALA A 28 35.80 12.66 23.79
N PRO A 29 35.47 11.40 23.44
CA PRO A 29 35.82 10.26 24.28
C PRO A 29 37.34 10.08 24.32
N ASP A 30 37.86 9.93 25.54
CA ASP A 30 39.24 9.53 25.85
C ASP A 30 39.62 8.24 25.08
N PRO A 31 40.71 8.21 24.30
CA PRO A 31 41.28 6.99 23.76
C PRO A 31 42.14 6.31 24.84
N ALA A 32 41.50 5.77 25.87
CA ALA A 32 42.17 4.89 26.81
C ALA A 32 42.24 3.47 26.22
N ALA A 33 43.46 3.10 25.84
CA ALA A 33 43.87 1.79 25.37
C ALA A 33 43.34 0.65 26.27
N GLN A 34 42.61 -0.28 25.66
CA GLN A 34 42.62 -1.67 26.09
C GLN A 34 43.17 -2.52 24.94
N GLU A 35 44.49 -2.72 24.98
CA GLU A 35 45.17 -3.79 24.26
C GLU A 35 44.75 -5.13 24.88
N GLY A 36 43.72 -5.76 24.30
CA GLY A 36 43.35 -7.14 24.57
C GLY A 36 44.04 -8.09 23.59
N PRO A 37 44.44 -9.31 24.01
CA PRO A 37 45.33 -10.19 23.27
C PRO A 37 44.72 -10.68 21.95
N THR A 38 45.46 -10.42 20.87
CA THR A 38 45.27 -10.95 19.53
C THR A 38 45.26 -12.48 19.56
N GLN A 39 44.08 -13.10 19.46
CA GLN A 39 44.01 -14.52 19.12
C GLN A 39 44.34 -14.69 17.62
N PRO A 40 45.20 -15.66 17.27
CA PRO A 40 45.65 -15.85 15.90
C PRO A 40 44.52 -16.32 14.99
N LEU A 41 44.59 -15.86 13.73
CA LEU A 41 43.72 -16.21 12.62
C LEU A 41 43.49 -17.73 12.56
N GLY A 42 42.23 -18.13 12.78
CA GLY A 42 41.73 -19.42 12.35
C GLY A 42 41.88 -19.57 10.84
N THR A 43 42.47 -20.67 10.43
CA THR A 43 42.76 -21.04 9.04
C THR A 43 41.50 -21.09 8.17
N PRO A 44 41.59 -20.72 6.88
CA PRO A 44 40.49 -20.89 5.95
C PRO A 44 40.21 -22.38 5.77
N HIS A 45 39.03 -22.82 6.20
CA HIS A 45 38.53 -24.15 5.88
C HIS A 45 38.20 -24.20 4.40
N SER A 46 39.12 -24.79 3.63
CA SER A 46 38.86 -25.20 2.26
C SER A 46 37.77 -26.29 2.23
N PRO A 47 36.93 -26.28 1.18
CA PRO A 47 35.71 -27.09 1.10
C PRO A 47 36.04 -28.58 0.99
N SER A 48 35.25 -29.40 1.68
CA SER A 48 35.27 -30.86 1.56
C SER A 48 34.60 -31.27 0.24
N PRO A 49 35.28 -31.97 -0.69
CA PRO A 49 34.66 -32.61 -1.83
C PRO A 49 34.57 -34.12 -1.57
N ALA A 50 33.37 -34.60 -1.27
CA ALA A 50 33.02 -36.03 -1.37
C ALA A 50 31.58 -36.08 -1.93
N ALA A 51 31.35 -36.33 -3.22
CA ALA A 51 31.57 -37.57 -3.95
C ALA A 51 30.65 -38.71 -3.49
N GLU A 52 29.37 -38.64 -3.86
CA GLU A 52 28.51 -39.82 -4.06
C GLU A 52 27.52 -39.44 -5.18
N ARG A 53 27.80 -39.66 -6.47
CA ARG A 53 27.94 -40.92 -7.21
C ARG A 53 26.69 -41.82 -7.11
N ALA A 54 25.53 -41.29 -7.50
CA ALA A 54 24.50 -42.10 -8.14
C ALA A 54 24.59 -41.91 -9.66
N LYS A 55 25.09 -42.94 -10.32
CA LYS A 55 25.28 -43.07 -11.78
C LYS A 55 24.21 -44.04 -12.28
N ALA A 56 23.84 -43.86 -13.55
CA ALA A 56 23.00 -44.71 -14.41
C ALA A 56 21.53 -44.29 -14.49
N ALA A 57 20.87 -44.25 -15.64
CA ALA A 57 21.26 -44.36 -17.06
C ALA A 57 19.97 -44.15 -17.88
N ASN A 58 20.16 -43.83 -19.17
CA ASN A 58 19.16 -43.83 -20.26
C ASN A 58 18.25 -42.58 -20.28
N GLU A 59 18.09 -41.83 -21.37
CA GLU A 59 18.11 -42.22 -22.78
C GLU A 59 18.22 -40.96 -23.68
N PRO A 60 18.98 -40.99 -24.79
CA PRO A 60 18.99 -39.94 -25.80
C PRO A 60 18.07 -40.33 -26.97
N THR A 61 17.12 -39.47 -27.37
CA THR A 61 16.53 -39.53 -28.72
C THR A 61 16.14 -38.14 -29.20
N ALA A 62 16.51 -37.91 -30.45
CA ALA A 62 16.59 -36.69 -31.24
C ALA A 62 15.24 -36.00 -31.56
N PRO A 63 15.27 -34.78 -32.14
CA PRO A 63 14.08 -34.00 -32.48
C PRO A 63 13.54 -34.34 -33.89
N PRO A 64 12.25 -34.13 -34.17
CA PRO A 64 11.79 -33.94 -35.55
C PRO A 64 11.69 -32.45 -35.88
N GLU A 65 12.64 -32.06 -36.71
CA GLU A 65 12.51 -31.02 -37.73
C GLU A 65 11.38 -31.40 -38.71
N ALA A 66 10.41 -30.51 -38.88
CA ALA A 66 9.52 -30.44 -40.03
C ALA A 66 9.06 -28.97 -40.13
N ALA A 67 9.69 -28.14 -40.95
CA ALA A 67 9.43 -28.04 -42.38
C ALA A 67 7.93 -28.06 -42.67
N ASN A 68 7.32 -26.88 -42.76
CA ASN A 68 6.14 -26.71 -43.59
C ASN A 68 6.32 -25.48 -44.47
N GLU A 69 6.54 -25.81 -45.73
CA GLU A 69 6.68 -24.95 -46.91
C GLU A 69 5.42 -24.14 -47.19
N ASP A 70 5.69 -23.01 -47.85
CA ASP A 70 4.80 -22.25 -48.72
C ASP A 70 3.72 -23.07 -49.47
N ALA A 71 2.48 -22.56 -49.44
CA ALA A 71 1.52 -22.73 -50.53
C ALA A 71 0.49 -21.59 -50.56
N GLN A 72 0.90 -20.49 -51.20
CA GLN A 72 0.23 -19.70 -52.24
C GLN A 72 -1.30 -19.39 -52.26
N PRO A 73 -1.69 -18.30 -52.95
CA PRO A 73 -2.98 -17.62 -52.84
C PRO A 73 -4.01 -18.11 -53.86
N VAL A 74 -5.29 -18.18 -53.47
CA VAL A 74 -6.41 -18.40 -54.41
C VAL A 74 -7.23 -17.11 -54.53
N LYS A 75 -7.16 -16.51 -55.72
CA LYS A 75 -8.06 -15.47 -56.22
C LYS A 75 -9.23 -16.09 -56.98
N GLU A 76 -10.33 -15.32 -57.02
CA GLU A 76 -11.49 -15.34 -57.95
C GLU A 76 -12.64 -16.33 -57.68
N PRO A 77 -13.88 -16.09 -58.20
CA PRO A 77 -14.39 -14.95 -58.98
C PRO A 77 -15.66 -14.27 -58.40
N LYS A 78 -15.88 -13.04 -58.88
CA LYS A 78 -17.02 -12.16 -58.64
C LYS A 78 -18.15 -12.50 -59.62
N GLU A 79 -19.36 -12.79 -59.14
CA GLU A 79 -20.59 -12.78 -59.95
C GLU A 79 -21.72 -12.00 -59.25
N PRO A 80 -22.54 -11.22 -59.99
CA PRO A 80 -23.53 -10.32 -59.41
C PRO A 80 -24.91 -10.98 -59.35
N ARG A 81 -25.53 -11.05 -58.16
CA ARG A 81 -26.94 -11.46 -58.03
C ARG A 81 -27.81 -10.38 -57.39
N ALA A 82 -28.77 -9.95 -58.22
CA ALA A 82 -30.03 -9.24 -58.02
C ALA A 82 -30.36 -8.68 -56.63
N LYS A 83 -30.55 -7.35 -56.61
CA LYS A 83 -31.12 -6.57 -55.49
C LYS A 83 -32.59 -6.95 -55.27
N VAL A 84 -32.87 -7.72 -54.22
CA VAL A 84 -34.22 -7.82 -53.64
C VAL A 84 -34.32 -6.80 -52.52
N ARG A 85 -35.04 -5.69 -52.75
CA ARG A 85 -35.42 -4.73 -51.71
C ARG A 85 -36.37 -5.40 -50.73
N LYS A 86 -35.84 -5.89 -49.60
CA LYS A 86 -36.65 -6.24 -48.42
C LYS A 86 -36.77 -5.00 -47.55
N THR A 87 -37.99 -4.54 -47.37
CA THR A 87 -38.37 -3.48 -46.43
C THR A 87 -37.97 -3.85 -45.00
N PRO A 88 -37.36 -2.92 -44.22
CA PRO A 88 -36.69 -3.27 -42.97
C PRO A 88 -37.68 -3.35 -41.81
N ARG A 89 -38.30 -4.54 -41.61
CA ARG A 89 -39.07 -4.86 -40.39
C ARG A 89 -38.21 -4.97 -39.11
N ARG A 90 -36.89 -4.77 -39.19
CA ARG A 90 -35.96 -4.85 -38.05
C ARG A 90 -35.80 -3.51 -37.31
N ALA A 91 -36.17 -2.39 -37.92
CA ALA A 91 -36.05 -1.07 -37.28
C ALA A 91 -37.04 -0.88 -36.12
N THR A 92 -38.22 -1.48 -36.20
CA THR A 92 -39.26 -1.37 -35.16
C THR A 92 -38.92 -2.18 -33.90
N VAL A 93 -38.28 -3.34 -34.05
CA VAL A 93 -37.87 -4.18 -32.92
C VAL A 93 -36.74 -3.51 -32.13
N ALA A 94 -35.75 -2.92 -32.82
CA ALA A 94 -34.65 -2.22 -32.17
C ALA A 94 -35.13 -1.02 -31.34
N LEU A 95 -36.11 -0.25 -31.86
CA LEU A 95 -36.70 0.88 -31.13
C LEU A 95 -37.44 0.44 -29.86
N ALA A 96 -38.20 -0.66 -29.92
CA ALA A 96 -38.93 -1.19 -28.77
C ALA A 96 -38.00 -1.69 -27.65
N VAL A 97 -36.87 -2.32 -28.01
CA VAL A 97 -35.85 -2.76 -27.04
C VAL A 97 -35.15 -1.57 -26.39
N LEU A 98 -34.81 -0.54 -27.17
CA LEU A 98 -34.18 0.68 -26.65
C LEU A 98 -35.09 1.43 -25.67
N LEU A 99 -36.39 1.56 -25.99
CA LEU A 99 -37.38 2.15 -25.08
C LEU A 99 -37.56 1.34 -23.80
N SER A 100 -37.53 0.00 -23.89
CA SER A 100 -37.62 -0.88 -22.72
C SER A 100 -36.39 -0.75 -21.80
N LEU A 101 -35.19 -0.63 -22.37
CA LEU A 101 -33.95 -0.43 -21.61
C LEU A 101 -33.91 0.96 -20.94
N LEU A 102 -34.39 2.01 -21.62
CA LEU A 102 -34.50 3.36 -21.05
C LEU A 102 -35.52 3.41 -19.89
N ALA A 103 -36.66 2.75 -20.04
CA ALA A 103 -37.66 2.65 -18.97
C ALA A 103 -37.11 1.88 -17.75
N LEU A 104 -36.35 0.79 -17.99
CA LEU A 104 -35.71 0.03 -16.93
C LEU A 104 -34.65 0.87 -16.19
N ALA A 105 -33.80 1.60 -16.92
CA ALA A 105 -32.79 2.48 -16.32
C ALA A 105 -33.41 3.60 -15.47
N GLY A 106 -34.55 4.17 -15.91
CA GLY A 106 -35.29 5.17 -15.13
C GLY A 106 -35.83 4.63 -13.80
N SER A 107 -36.29 3.38 -13.77
CA SER A 107 -36.83 2.75 -12.55
C SER A 107 -35.78 2.53 -11.46
N VAL A 108 -34.54 2.22 -11.83
CA VAL A 108 -33.43 2.01 -10.89
C VAL A 108 -32.99 3.35 -10.25
N ALA A 109 -33.00 4.44 -11.02
CA ALA A 109 -32.63 5.77 -10.50
C ALA A 109 -33.61 6.29 -9.44
N ALA A 110 -34.92 6.03 -9.59
CA ALA A 110 -35.94 6.47 -8.64
C ALA A 110 -35.82 5.77 -7.27
N VAL A 111 -35.45 4.48 -7.26
CA VAL A 111 -35.25 3.72 -6.01
C VAL A 111 -34.00 4.21 -5.27
N ALA A 112 -32.90 4.50 -5.99
CA ALA A 112 -31.67 5.00 -5.37
C ALA A 112 -31.83 6.39 -4.72
N LEU A 113 -32.61 7.28 -5.34
CA LEU A 113 -32.91 8.60 -4.78
C LEU A 113 -33.84 8.53 -3.55
N ALA A 114 -34.80 7.59 -3.52
CA ALA A 114 -35.68 7.40 -2.37
C ALA A 114 -34.90 6.97 -1.11
N TRP A 115 -33.88 6.11 -1.26
CA TRP A 115 -33.07 5.63 -0.13
C TRP A 115 -32.20 6.74 0.48
N ARG A 116 -31.70 7.68 -0.32
CA ARG A 116 -30.91 8.82 0.18
C ARG A 116 -31.69 9.79 1.08
N THR A 117 -33.01 9.84 0.96
CA THR A 117 -33.83 10.79 1.75
C THR A 117 -34.25 10.29 3.13
N LYS A 118 -34.12 8.98 3.40
CA LYS A 118 -34.45 8.43 4.72
C LYS A 118 -33.36 8.64 5.76
N GLU A 119 -32.10 8.77 5.36
CA GLU A 119 -30.98 8.96 6.31
C GLU A 119 -30.88 10.39 6.89
N VAL A 120 -31.63 11.36 6.38
CA VAL A 120 -31.54 12.76 6.84
C VAL A 120 -32.57 13.11 7.92
N LYS A 121 -33.63 12.29 8.12
CA LYS A 121 -34.74 12.64 9.02
C LYS A 121 -34.62 12.09 10.45
N GLU A 122 -33.66 11.22 10.74
CA GLU A 122 -33.48 10.65 12.09
C GLU A 122 -32.41 11.36 12.94
N ALA A 123 -31.93 12.53 12.53
CA ALA A 123 -30.88 13.26 13.25
C ALA A 123 -31.39 14.34 14.23
N LYS A 124 -32.69 14.34 14.58
CA LYS A 124 -33.24 15.39 15.45
C LYS A 124 -34.37 14.90 16.36
N GLU A 125 -34.08 13.87 17.15
CA GLU A 125 -34.89 13.53 18.32
C GLU A 125 -33.98 13.43 19.56
N GLU A 126 -34.54 13.82 20.70
CA GLU A 126 -33.90 14.35 21.90
C GLU A 126 -32.81 13.45 22.52
N ALA A 127 -31.58 13.97 22.60
CA ALA A 127 -30.57 13.45 23.52
C ALA A 127 -30.64 14.23 24.84
N THR A 128 -31.35 13.67 25.83
CA THR A 128 -31.14 14.00 27.25
C THR A 128 -29.69 13.67 27.61
N PRO A 129 -28.93 14.52 28.33
CA PRO A 129 -27.57 14.19 28.74
C PRO A 129 -27.60 13.08 29.80
N GLY A 130 -27.62 11.83 29.33
CA GLY A 130 -27.22 10.69 30.15
C GLY A 130 -25.74 10.81 30.55
N PRO A 131 -25.27 10.04 31.54
CA PRO A 131 -23.84 9.95 31.84
C PRO A 131 -23.09 9.70 30.52
N ALA A 132 -22.07 10.52 30.26
CA ALA A 132 -21.27 10.41 29.04
C ALA A 132 -20.83 8.94 28.90
N PRO A 133 -21.04 8.30 27.73
CA PRO A 133 -20.56 6.96 27.51
C PRO A 133 -19.06 6.93 27.84
N GLU A 134 -18.62 5.93 28.60
CA GLU A 134 -17.20 5.66 28.81
C GLU A 134 -16.53 5.71 27.44
N ARG A 135 -15.51 6.58 27.29
CA ARG A 135 -14.81 6.69 26.01
C ARG A 135 -14.30 5.30 25.67
N PRO A 136 -14.55 4.79 24.44
CA PRO A 136 -14.12 3.46 24.07
C PRO A 136 -12.63 3.29 24.39
N ASP A 137 -12.36 2.17 25.04
CA ASP A 137 -11.08 1.78 25.61
C ASP A 137 -9.94 2.02 24.63
N GLU A 138 -8.86 2.59 25.16
CA GLU A 138 -7.67 3.04 24.45
C GLU A 138 -7.12 1.99 23.46
N TYR A 139 -6.51 2.45 22.38
CA TYR A 139 -5.80 1.59 21.43
C TYR A 139 -4.74 0.75 22.15
N ARG A 140 -4.97 -0.56 22.25
CA ARG A 140 -4.03 -1.48 22.90
C ARG A 140 -2.96 -1.92 21.92
N VAL A 141 -1.69 -1.71 22.26
CA VAL A 141 -0.56 -2.19 21.46
C VAL A 141 -0.55 -3.72 21.40
N SER A 142 -0.62 -4.30 20.19
CA SER A 142 -0.44 -5.74 19.96
C SER A 142 1.04 -6.11 19.93
N TYR A 143 1.84 -5.34 19.17
CA TYR A 143 3.30 -5.45 19.14
C TYR A 143 3.92 -4.10 18.77
N ALA A 144 5.17 -3.86 19.18
CA ALA A 144 5.83 -2.57 19.01
C ALA A 144 7.19 -2.71 18.33
N LYS A 145 7.34 -2.03 17.18
CA LYS A 145 8.63 -1.89 16.48
C LYS A 145 9.26 -3.22 16.06
N GLU A 146 8.43 -4.20 15.71
CA GLU A 146 8.88 -5.51 15.26
C GLU A 146 9.53 -5.43 13.88
N PRO A 147 10.74 -6.00 13.68
CA PRO A 147 11.44 -5.92 12.41
C PRO A 147 10.92 -6.96 11.41
N LEU A 148 10.67 -6.54 10.16
CA LEU A 148 10.45 -7.46 9.03
C LEU A 148 11.57 -7.27 8.01
N ARG A 149 12.25 -8.36 7.66
CA ARG A 149 13.33 -8.36 6.67
C ARG A 149 12.84 -8.99 5.37
N ILE A 150 12.95 -8.23 4.28
CA ILE A 150 12.58 -8.67 2.94
C ILE A 150 13.86 -8.91 2.16
N GLN A 151 14.02 -10.12 1.66
CA GLN A 151 15.11 -10.51 0.78
C GLN A 151 14.49 -11.24 -0.42
N LEU A 152 14.51 -10.58 -1.56
CA LEU A 152 13.93 -11.09 -2.79
C LEU A 152 14.90 -10.97 -3.93
N ALA A 153 14.75 -11.89 -4.88
CA ALA A 153 15.38 -11.73 -6.18
C ALA A 153 14.74 -10.58 -6.97
N CYS A 154 15.40 -10.23 -8.06
CA CYS A 154 14.89 -9.32 -9.08
C CYS A 154 13.53 -9.79 -9.62
N ALA A 155 12.57 -8.87 -9.80
CA ALA A 155 11.23 -9.15 -10.34
C ALA A 155 10.40 -10.19 -9.54
N ALA A 156 10.72 -10.40 -8.26
CA ALA A 156 9.96 -11.28 -7.38
C ALA A 156 8.88 -10.50 -6.59
N VAL A 157 7.86 -11.24 -6.16
CA VAL A 157 6.77 -10.74 -5.33
C VAL A 157 6.81 -11.48 -4.01
N LEU A 158 6.55 -10.76 -2.91
CA LEU A 158 6.41 -11.31 -1.58
C LEU A 158 5.16 -10.74 -0.92
N HIS A 159 4.50 -11.58 -0.15
CA HIS A 159 3.30 -11.23 0.59
C HIS A 159 3.65 -11.12 2.08
N LEU A 160 3.12 -10.09 2.73
CA LEU A 160 3.41 -9.77 4.13
C LEU A 160 2.10 -9.85 4.92
N ASP A 161 2.12 -10.62 5.98
CA ASP A 161 1.08 -10.68 7.01
C ASP A 161 1.48 -9.71 8.12
N LEU A 162 0.57 -8.80 8.49
CA LEU A 162 0.80 -7.82 9.53
C LEU A 162 0.09 -8.18 10.84
N ASP A 163 -0.83 -9.15 10.86
CA ASP A 163 -1.44 -9.62 12.10
C ASP A 163 -0.39 -10.37 12.94
N GLU A 164 0.44 -11.16 12.26
CA GLU A 164 1.68 -11.72 12.79
C GLU A 164 2.82 -11.23 11.88
N PRO A 165 3.70 -10.33 12.34
CA PRO A 165 4.65 -9.61 11.47
C PRO A 165 5.64 -10.57 10.78
N ARG A 166 5.23 -11.08 9.61
CA ARG A 166 5.89 -12.15 8.88
C ARG A 166 6.01 -11.83 7.41
N ALA A 167 7.16 -12.20 6.87
CA ALA A 167 7.39 -12.26 5.44
C ALA A 167 6.98 -13.63 4.88
N ASP A 168 6.68 -13.69 3.59
CA ASP A 168 6.34 -14.92 2.86
C ASP A 168 5.01 -15.56 3.30
N ALA A 169 4.01 -14.72 3.58
CA ALA A 169 2.66 -15.17 3.86
C ALA A 169 1.96 -15.71 2.59
N ALA A 170 0.88 -16.47 2.77
CA ALA A 170 -0.01 -16.81 1.67
C ALA A 170 -0.73 -15.54 1.17
N GLU A 171 -0.99 -15.43 -0.13
CA GLU A 171 -1.61 -14.24 -0.74
C GLU A 171 -2.96 -13.86 -0.10
N ASN A 172 -3.76 -14.85 0.28
CA ASN A 172 -5.08 -14.64 0.89
C ASN A 172 -5.05 -14.28 2.37
N LEU A 173 -3.87 -14.30 3.01
CA LEU A 173 -3.65 -13.91 4.40
C LEU A 173 -2.82 -12.62 4.51
N ALA A 174 -2.40 -12.04 3.39
CA ALA A 174 -1.46 -10.95 3.39
C ALA A 174 -2.16 -9.59 3.31
N ASP A 175 -1.75 -8.67 4.18
CA ASP A 175 -2.23 -7.29 4.19
C ASP A 175 -1.44 -6.40 3.24
N LEU A 176 -0.19 -6.78 2.94
CA LEU A 176 0.67 -6.07 2.01
C LEU A 176 1.30 -7.01 0.99
N ARG A 177 1.48 -6.50 -0.22
CA ARG A 177 2.24 -7.12 -1.30
C ARG A 177 3.44 -6.24 -1.64
N TYR A 178 4.63 -6.81 -1.52
CA TYR A 178 5.89 -6.23 -1.93
C TYR A 178 6.29 -6.74 -3.32
N GLU A 179 6.61 -5.83 -4.23
CA GLU A 179 7.05 -6.11 -5.59
C GLU A 179 8.46 -5.55 -5.78
N SER A 180 9.45 -6.45 -5.90
CA SER A 180 10.80 -6.10 -6.33
C SER A 180 10.81 -5.88 -7.84
N ARG A 181 11.54 -4.87 -8.32
CA ARG A 181 11.70 -4.58 -9.74
C ARG A 181 13.16 -4.68 -10.15
N CYS A 182 13.38 -5.00 -11.42
CA CYS A 182 14.72 -5.07 -11.97
C CYS A 182 15.25 -3.70 -12.41
N GLY A 183 16.57 -3.53 -12.31
CA GLY A 183 17.24 -2.30 -12.72
C GLY A 183 17.17 -1.21 -11.66
N THR A 184 16.91 0.03 -12.08
CA THR A 184 16.91 1.21 -11.21
C THR A 184 15.53 1.58 -10.67
N GLN A 185 14.51 0.77 -10.95
CA GLN A 185 13.16 1.03 -10.45
C GLN A 185 13.07 0.66 -8.97
N PRO A 186 12.59 1.58 -8.11
CA PRO A 186 12.43 1.28 -6.70
C PRO A 186 11.37 0.18 -6.49
N PRO A 187 11.52 -0.65 -5.43
CA PRO A 187 10.49 -1.61 -5.06
C PRO A 187 9.18 -0.89 -4.70
N GLN A 188 8.08 -1.64 -4.76
CA GLN A 188 6.75 -1.09 -4.52
C GLN A 188 5.99 -1.93 -3.49
N LEU A 189 5.21 -1.26 -2.64
CA LEU A 189 4.22 -1.85 -1.75
C LEU A 189 2.82 -1.59 -2.28
N SER A 190 1.92 -2.55 -2.11
CA SER A 190 0.49 -2.41 -2.41
C SER A 190 -0.32 -3.13 -1.36
N LEU A 191 -1.57 -2.72 -1.17
CA LEU A 191 -2.49 -3.35 -0.22
C LEU A 191 -2.91 -4.74 -0.74
N GLY A 192 -2.93 -5.71 0.17
CA GLY A 192 -3.48 -7.04 -0.05
C GLY A 192 -5.00 -7.06 0.01
N PRO A 193 -5.63 -8.23 -0.22
CA PRO A 193 -7.08 -8.37 -0.20
C PRO A 193 -7.67 -8.05 1.17
N GLY A 194 -8.70 -7.18 1.22
CA GLY A 194 -9.41 -6.84 2.45
C GLY A 194 -8.73 -5.77 3.32
N ALA A 195 -7.42 -5.58 3.20
CA ALA A 195 -6.70 -4.52 3.90
C ALA A 195 -7.06 -3.13 3.35
N ALA A 196 -7.09 -2.14 4.24
CA ALA A 196 -7.19 -0.74 3.90
C ALA A 196 -5.90 0.00 4.29
N GLY A 197 -5.59 1.11 3.63
CA GLY A 197 -4.38 1.87 3.92
C GLY A 197 -4.59 3.37 3.87
N GLY A 198 -3.71 4.12 4.50
CA GLY A 198 -3.78 5.56 4.65
C GLY A 198 -2.41 6.21 4.56
N SER A 199 -2.33 7.33 3.85
CA SER A 199 -1.18 8.24 3.69
C SER A 199 0.20 7.60 3.41
N ARG A 200 0.87 8.07 2.36
CA ARG A 200 2.23 7.60 2.00
C ARG A 200 3.37 8.23 2.82
N HIS A 201 3.04 9.08 3.80
CA HIS A 201 4.01 9.93 4.51
C HIS A 201 3.62 10.07 5.98
N ALA A 202 3.13 8.99 6.60
CA ALA A 202 3.02 8.99 8.05
C ALA A 202 4.42 9.20 8.65
N SER A 203 4.48 9.83 9.83
CA SER A 203 5.72 9.88 10.59
C SER A 203 5.99 8.49 11.19
N ALA A 204 7.25 8.12 11.36
CA ALA A 204 7.61 6.92 12.11
C ALA A 204 7.13 6.95 13.57
N ASP A 205 6.82 8.15 14.09
CA ASP A 205 6.31 8.38 15.44
C ASP A 205 4.79 8.59 15.46
N THR A 206 4.08 8.30 14.36
CA THR A 206 2.61 8.36 14.33
C THR A 206 2.02 7.32 15.30
N ASP A 207 1.09 7.75 16.14
CA ASP A 207 0.35 6.90 17.07
C ASP A 207 -0.89 6.27 16.41
N ALA A 208 -1.61 5.45 17.17
CA ALA A 208 -2.80 4.76 16.68
C ALA A 208 -3.89 5.74 16.19
N GLU A 209 -4.19 6.80 16.96
CA GLU A 209 -5.21 7.79 16.56
C GLU A 209 -4.82 8.54 15.27
N GLY A 210 -3.55 8.94 15.15
CA GLY A 210 -3.02 9.56 13.95
C GLY A 210 -3.09 8.62 12.75
N CYS A 211 -2.85 7.33 12.97
CA CYS A 211 -2.86 6.32 11.93
C CYS A 211 -4.29 6.00 11.45
N ASP A 212 -5.25 5.86 12.35
CA ASP A 212 -6.68 5.72 12.02
C ASP A 212 -7.18 6.94 11.24
N ARG A 213 -6.86 8.15 11.74
CA ARG A 213 -7.19 9.39 11.05
C ARG A 213 -6.62 9.43 9.63
N ALA A 214 -5.36 9.03 9.44
CA ALA A 214 -4.71 9.03 8.14
C ALA A 214 -5.42 8.09 7.14
N ILE A 215 -5.88 6.93 7.58
CA ILE A 215 -6.69 6.00 6.77
C ILE A 215 -8.01 6.66 6.38
N ARG A 216 -8.70 7.28 7.34
CA ARG A 216 -10.00 7.91 7.10
C ARG A 216 -9.94 9.14 6.19
N THR A 217 -8.92 9.98 6.34
CA THR A 217 -8.83 11.26 5.61
C THR A 217 -8.01 11.16 4.33
N SER A 218 -7.20 10.13 4.17
CA SER A 218 -6.31 9.97 3.02
C SER A 218 -6.18 8.49 2.62
N PRO A 219 -7.31 7.84 2.29
CA PRO A 219 -7.33 6.42 1.96
C PRO A 219 -6.50 6.15 0.70
N LEU A 220 -5.70 5.10 0.74
CA LEU A 220 -5.07 4.53 -0.43
C LEU A 220 -6.09 3.66 -1.16
N GLY A 221 -6.35 3.98 -2.42
CA GLY A 221 -7.24 3.17 -3.26
C GLY A 221 -6.69 1.76 -3.48
N GLN A 222 -7.57 0.80 -3.78
CA GLN A 222 -7.15 -0.55 -4.17
C GLN A 222 -6.21 -0.50 -5.38
N GLY A 223 -5.15 -1.32 -5.34
CA GLY A 223 -4.14 -1.37 -6.40
C GLY A 223 -3.19 -0.17 -6.47
N LEU A 224 -3.35 0.82 -5.59
CA LEU A 224 -2.40 1.91 -5.45
C LEU A 224 -1.07 1.37 -4.93
N ARG A 225 0.01 1.82 -5.57
CA ARG A 225 1.37 1.38 -5.28
C ARG A 225 2.15 2.49 -4.60
N VAL A 226 2.75 2.19 -3.46
CA VAL A 226 3.62 3.06 -2.67
C VAL A 226 5.06 2.70 -2.99
N GLU A 227 5.87 3.70 -3.29
CA GLU A 227 7.30 3.48 -3.50
C GLU A 227 7.98 3.15 -2.17
N VAL A 228 8.85 2.15 -2.18
CA VAL A 228 9.63 1.75 -1.00
C VAL A 228 10.85 2.65 -0.90
N ALA A 229 10.75 3.67 -0.06
CA ALA A 229 11.83 4.62 0.23
C ALA A 229 12.13 4.67 1.73
N LYS A 230 13.42 4.79 2.08
CA LYS A 230 13.84 4.89 3.49
C LYS A 230 13.21 6.11 4.16
N GLY A 231 12.66 5.92 5.35
CA GLY A 231 11.99 6.96 6.15
C GLY A 231 10.52 7.16 5.79
N THR A 232 9.99 6.43 4.80
CA THR A 232 8.55 6.40 4.52
C THR A 232 7.85 5.51 5.54
N ALA A 233 6.69 5.95 6.04
CA ALA A 233 5.79 5.11 6.80
C ALA A 233 4.38 5.09 6.20
N LEU A 234 3.70 3.96 6.39
CA LEU A 234 2.39 3.63 5.86
C LEU A 234 1.47 3.18 7.00
N CYS A 235 0.26 3.72 7.04
CA CYS A 235 -0.80 3.23 7.91
C CYS A 235 -1.64 2.19 7.19
N VAL A 236 -1.87 1.05 7.84
CA VAL A 236 -2.63 -0.09 7.32
C VAL A 236 -3.66 -0.51 8.35
N LEU A 237 -4.86 -0.83 7.91
CA LEU A 237 -5.87 -1.55 8.68
C LEU A 237 -5.94 -2.97 8.08
N THR A 238 -5.61 -3.99 8.89
CA THR A 238 -5.51 -5.37 8.43
C THR A 238 -6.86 -5.98 8.10
N ALA A 239 -6.85 -7.08 7.36
CA ALA A 239 -8.05 -7.83 7.01
C ALA A 239 -8.51 -8.80 8.12
N ALA A 240 -7.80 -8.87 9.26
CA ALA A 240 -8.15 -9.75 10.37
C ALA A 240 -9.52 -9.46 10.99
N THR A 241 -9.98 -10.43 11.78
CA THR A 241 -11.15 -10.29 12.63
C THR A 241 -10.77 -10.71 14.05
N PRO A 242 -10.59 -9.77 14.99
CA PRO A 242 -10.75 -8.32 14.84
C PRO A 242 -9.65 -7.69 13.97
N ALA A 243 -9.96 -6.58 13.29
CA ALA A 243 -8.98 -5.85 12.49
C ALA A 243 -7.97 -5.13 13.39
N GLU A 244 -6.72 -5.08 12.94
CA GLU A 244 -5.64 -4.36 13.62
C GLU A 244 -5.20 -3.15 12.82
N LEU A 245 -4.81 -2.09 13.51
CA LEU A 245 -4.22 -0.90 12.93
C LEU A 245 -2.70 -1.01 13.01
N VAL A 246 -2.00 -0.85 11.90
CA VAL A 246 -0.56 -1.10 11.81
C VAL A 246 0.15 0.08 11.14
N LEU A 247 1.19 0.60 11.80
CA LEU A 247 2.16 1.53 11.22
C LEU A 247 3.36 0.73 10.72
N VAL A 248 3.60 0.76 9.41
CA VAL A 248 4.75 0.13 8.75
C VAL A 248 5.74 1.20 8.32
N GLU A 249 6.94 1.20 8.89
CA GLU A 249 8.03 2.09 8.55
C GLU A 249 9.09 1.37 7.73
N ILE A 250 9.58 2.00 6.67
CA ILE A 250 10.70 1.52 5.86
C ILE A 250 11.99 2.10 6.44
N VAL A 251 12.72 1.27 7.19
CA VAL A 251 13.96 1.67 7.88
C VAL A 251 15.20 1.55 6.99
N GLU A 252 15.14 0.67 6.00
CA GLU A 252 16.27 0.36 5.11
C GLU A 252 15.78 -0.07 3.72
N VAL A 253 16.49 0.35 2.67
CA VAL A 253 16.28 -0.10 1.29
C VAL A 253 17.64 -0.48 0.72
N GLY A 254 17.78 -1.72 0.26
CA GLY A 254 19.00 -2.23 -0.37
C GLY A 254 18.89 -2.27 -1.90
N GLY A 255 20.05 -2.32 -2.57
CA GLY A 255 20.14 -2.22 -4.04
C GLY A 255 19.62 -3.43 -4.82
N SER A 256 19.38 -4.58 -4.18
CA SER A 256 18.93 -5.82 -4.82
C SER A 256 17.43 -6.11 -4.60
N GLY A 257 16.64 -5.10 -4.25
CA GLY A 257 15.22 -5.29 -3.91
C GLY A 257 14.99 -5.83 -2.50
N SER A 258 16.02 -5.82 -1.65
CA SER A 258 15.88 -6.06 -0.22
C SER A 258 15.36 -4.80 0.49
N ALA A 259 14.55 -4.98 1.53
CA ALA A 259 14.11 -3.88 2.39
C ALA A 259 14.08 -4.32 3.85
N GLY A 260 14.37 -3.38 4.75
CA GLY A 260 14.11 -3.51 6.17
C GLY A 260 12.87 -2.70 6.51
N LEU A 261 11.87 -3.36 7.08
CA LEU A 261 10.66 -2.74 7.58
C LEU A 261 10.60 -2.87 9.10
N ARG A 262 9.82 -2.00 9.73
CA ARG A 262 9.48 -2.03 11.14
C ARG A 262 8.00 -1.80 11.29
N ALA A 263 7.30 -2.66 12.03
CA ALA A 263 5.86 -2.58 12.21
C ALA A 263 5.50 -2.34 13.68
N THR A 264 4.48 -1.52 13.92
CA THR A 264 3.83 -1.35 15.23
C THR A 264 2.33 -1.53 15.02
N SER A 265 1.70 -2.39 15.82
CA SER A 265 0.26 -2.70 15.71
C SER A 265 -0.50 -2.31 16.98
N TRP A 266 -1.76 -1.90 16.77
CA TRP A 266 -2.74 -1.63 17.79
C TRP A 266 -4.06 -2.33 17.48
N GLN A 267 -4.68 -2.90 18.50
CA GLN A 267 -6.03 -3.44 18.42
C GLN A 267 -7.03 -2.29 18.27
N MET A 268 -7.92 -2.41 17.28
CA MET A 268 -8.99 -1.44 17.10
C MET A 268 -10.01 -1.57 18.24
N PRO A 269 -10.47 -0.44 18.83
CA PRO A 269 -11.56 -0.48 19.80
C PRO A 269 -12.80 -1.09 19.15
N THR A 270 -13.26 -2.24 19.66
CA THR A 270 -14.53 -2.82 19.22
C THR A 270 -15.65 -1.95 19.79
N VAL A 271 -16.36 -1.23 18.92
CA VAL A 271 -17.62 -0.59 19.32
C VAL A 271 -18.59 -1.71 19.67
N ARG A 272 -18.87 -1.87 20.96
CA ARG A 272 -19.86 -2.84 21.46
C ARG A 272 -21.28 -2.34 21.22
#